data_AF-A0A2P5NMF6-F1
#
_entry.id   AF-A0A2P5NMF6-F1
#
_cell.length_a   1.000
_cell.length_b   1.000
_cell.length_c   1.000
_cell.angle_alpha   90.00
_cell.angle_beta   90.00
_cell.angle_gamma   90.00
#
_symmetry.space_group_name_H-M   'P 1'
#
loop_
_entity.id
_entity.type
_entity.pdbx_description
1 polymer ?
#
loop_
_entity_poly.entity_id
_entity_poly.type
_entity_poly.pdbx_seq_one_letter_code
_entity_poly.pdbx_strand_id
1 'polypeptide(L)' 'MTDQDETEKNEGEGNRTAAKQYNDSQRKFVESGKVEPAAKDAERALETEEAEELKRAEEKGLAHARPHEQRREI' A
#
# COMPACT_ATOMS: atom_id res chain seq x y z
N MET A 1 2.05 20.21 44.66
CA MET A 1 1.19 20.37 43.47
C MET A 1 1.82 19.48 42.42
N THR A 2 1.17 18.37 42.13
CA THR A 2 1.73 17.21 41.43
C THR A 2 1.93 17.57 39.96
N ASP A 3 3.20 17.69 39.54
CA ASP A 3 3.57 17.78 38.13
C ASP A 3 3.32 16.41 37.52
N GLN A 4 2.14 16.29 36.93
CA GLN A 4 1.68 15.11 36.23
C GLN A 4 2.66 14.81 35.09
N ASP A 5 3.21 13.60 35.09
CA ASP A 5 3.05 12.67 33.96
C ASP A 5 2.98 13.32 32.55
N GLU A 6 3.92 14.20 32.22
CA GLU A 6 4.29 14.51 30.85
C GLU A 6 5.00 13.25 30.33
N THR A 7 4.21 12.22 30.07
CA THR A 7 4.64 10.95 29.47
C THR A 7 5.53 11.33 28.28
N GLU A 8 6.84 11.17 28.43
CA GLU A 8 7.78 11.40 27.33
C GLU A 8 7.25 10.62 26.15
N LYS A 9 6.77 11.34 25.12
CA LYS A 9 6.31 10.73 23.88
C LYS A 9 7.51 9.94 23.39
N ASN A 10 7.40 8.61 23.43
CA ASN A 10 8.47 7.75 22.96
C ASN A 10 8.53 7.93 21.45
N GLU A 11 9.35 8.89 21.02
CA GLU A 11 9.64 9.28 19.66
C GLU A 11 11.10 8.90 19.38
N GLY A 12 11.33 7.62 19.05
CA GLY A 12 12.66 7.03 18.85
C GLY A 12 12.56 5.58 18.38
N GLU A 13 13.50 4.72 18.77
CA GLU A 13 13.33 3.27 18.56
C GLU A 13 12.09 2.78 19.33
N GLY A 14 11.13 2.16 18.61
CA GLY A 14 9.83 1.82 19.18
C GLY A 14 8.83 2.99 19.25
N ASN A 15 8.96 3.98 18.35
CA ASN A 15 8.11 5.15 18.28
C ASN A 15 6.61 4.80 18.33
N ARG A 16 5.96 5.15 19.44
CA ARG A 16 4.55 4.81 19.69
C ARG A 16 3.59 5.62 18.82
N THR A 17 3.94 6.86 18.50
CA THR A 17 3.12 7.72 17.64
C THR A 17 3.10 7.22 16.21
N ALA A 18 4.28 6.88 15.66
CA ALA A 18 4.38 6.30 14.31
C ALA A 18 3.61 4.98 14.22
N ALA A 19 3.78 4.09 15.22
CA ALA A 19 3.04 2.82 15.27
C ALA A 19 1.52 3.05 15.34
N LYS A 20 1.06 3.99 16.16
CA LYS A 20 -0.37 4.33 16.26
C LYS A 20 -0.91 4.89 14.94
N GLN A 21 -0.20 5.82 14.31
CA GLN A 21 -0.60 6.40 13.03
C GLN A 21 -0.68 5.34 11.93
N TYR A 22 0.29 4.43 11.88
CA TYR A 22 0.28 3.30 10.97
C TYR A 22 -0.96 2.43 11.19
N ASN A 23 -1.20 1.99 12.43
CA ASN A 23 -2.36 1.16 12.78
C ASN A 23 -3.70 1.84 12.46
N ASP A 24 -3.82 3.13 12.77
CA ASP A 24 -5.02 3.91 12.46
C ASP A 24 -5.23 4.06 10.95
N SER A 25 -4.16 4.21 10.17
CA SER A 25 -4.22 4.32 8.71
C SER A 25 -4.60 2.99 8.07
N GLN A 26 -4.03 1.87 8.55
CA GLN A 26 -4.40 0.52 8.09
C GLN A 26 -5.87 0.23 8.39
N ARG A 27 -6.33 0.52 9.62
CA ARG A 27 -7.74 0.33 9.99
C ARG A 27 -8.67 1.13 9.08
N LYS A 28 -8.41 2.43 8.89
CA LYS A 28 -9.19 3.29 7.99
C LYS A 28 -9.19 2.79 6.55
N PHE A 29 -8.06 2.26 6.06
CA PHE A 29 -7.98 1.70 4.71
C PHE A 29 -8.89 0.48 4.55
N VAL A 30 -8.87 -0.45 5.50
CA VAL A 30 -9.74 -1.64 5.48
C VAL A 30 -11.21 -1.22 5.61
N GLU A 31 -11.52 -0.36 6.58
CA GLU A 31 -12.89 0.15 6.82
C GLU A 31 -13.44 0.95 5.64
N SER A 32 -12.58 1.56 4.82
CA SER A 32 -13.03 2.28 3.63
C SER A 32 -13.70 1.38 2.59
N GLY A 33 -13.50 0.06 2.65
CA GLY A 33 -14.17 -0.91 1.78
C GLY A 33 -13.77 -0.82 0.30
N LYS A 34 -12.81 0.03 -0.06
CA LYS A 34 -12.44 0.32 -1.46
C LYS A 34 -11.69 -0.80 -2.19
N VAL A 35 -11.23 -1.83 -1.45
CA VAL A 35 -10.48 -2.96 -2.03
C VAL A 35 -11.36 -3.79 -2.96
N GLU A 36 -12.56 -4.15 -2.52
CA GLU A 36 -13.47 -5.00 -3.29
C GLU A 36 -13.95 -4.34 -4.60
N PRO A 37 -14.37 -3.05 -4.61
CA PRO A 37 -14.64 -2.34 -5.87
C PRO A 37 -13.42 -2.28 -6.78
N ALA A 38 -12.24 -1.93 -6.26
CA ALA A 38 -11.02 -1.83 -7.07
C ALA A 38 -10.64 -3.17 -7.71
N ALA A 39 -10.82 -4.29 -6.99
CA ALA A 39 -10.58 -5.63 -7.53
C ALA A 39 -11.54 -5.94 -8.69
N LYS A 40 -12.84 -5.66 -8.52
CA LYS A 40 -13.84 -5.84 -9.59
C LYS A 40 -13.59 -4.92 -10.78
N ASP A 41 -13.13 -3.71 -10.53
CA ASP A 41 -12.82 -2.75 -11.60
C ASP A 41 -11.62 -3.26 -12.42
N ALA A 42 -10.58 -3.76 -11.74
CA ALA A 42 -9.43 -4.38 -12.39
C ALA A 42 -9.80 -5.63 -13.20
N GLU A 43 -10.65 -6.51 -12.65
CA GLU A 43 -11.17 -7.68 -13.36
C GLU A 43 -11.88 -7.26 -14.66
N ARG A 44 -12.80 -6.31 -14.58
CA ARG A 44 -13.52 -5.80 -15.76
C ARG A 44 -12.59 -5.16 -16.79
N ALA A 45 -11.58 -4.41 -16.36
CA ALA A 45 -10.61 -3.80 -17.27
C ALA A 45 -9.88 -4.86 -18.12
N LEU A 46 -9.64 -6.06 -17.56
CA LEU A 46 -9.03 -7.19 -18.28
C LEU A 46 -9.99 -7.94 -19.21
N GLU A 47 -11.29 -7.81 -19.01
CA GLU A 47 -12.33 -8.47 -19.83
C GLU A 47 -12.84 -7.60 -20.99
N THR A 48 -12.42 -6.34 -21.06
CA THR A 48 -12.85 -5.38 -22.09
C THR A 48 -11.72 -5.08 -23.09
N GLU A 49 -12.02 -4.24 -24.08
CA GLU A 49 -11.05 -3.74 -25.06
C GLU A 49 -9.88 -2.96 -24.42
N GLU A 50 -10.05 -2.48 -23.18
CA GLU A 50 -9.01 -1.83 -22.38
C GLU A 50 -7.81 -2.78 -22.10
N ALA A 51 -8.06 -4.10 -22.04
CA ALA A 51 -7.04 -5.10 -21.72
C ALA A 51 -5.80 -5.03 -22.64
N GLU A 52 -6.01 -4.79 -23.94
CA GLU A 52 -4.92 -4.72 -24.90
C GLU A 52 -4.10 -3.43 -24.75
N GLU A 53 -4.72 -2.34 -24.31
CA GLU A 53 -4.00 -1.11 -23.98
C GLU A 53 -3.17 -1.29 -22.71
N LEU A 54 -3.73 -1.92 -21.68
CA LEU A 54 -3.03 -2.22 -20.43
C LEU A 54 -1.80 -3.11 -20.66
N LYS A 55 -1.92 -4.17 -21.48
CA LYS A 55 -0.79 -5.03 -21.85
C LYS A 55 0.33 -4.25 -22.54
N ARG A 56 -0.01 -3.40 -23.52
CA ARG A 56 1.00 -2.55 -24.20
C ARG A 56 1.68 -1.58 -23.24
N ALA A 57 0.93 -1.02 -22.30
CA ALA A 57 1.47 -0.13 -21.27
C ALA A 57 2.44 -0.88 -20.33
N GLU A 58 2.07 -2.10 -19.91
CA GLU A 58 2.92 -2.97 -19.11
C GLU A 58 4.22 -3.34 -19.84
N GLU A 59 4.13 -3.83 -21.08
CA GLU A 59 5.30 -4.16 -21.92
C GLU A 59 6.24 -2.97 -22.06
N LYS A 60 5.69 -1.78 -22.33
CA LYS A 60 6.48 -0.55 -22.43
C LYS A 60 7.14 -0.20 -21.10
N GLY A 61 6.42 -0.34 -19.97
CA GLY A 61 6.97 -0.10 -18.64
C GLY A 61 8.12 -1.06 -18.30
N LEU A 62 7.92 -2.36 -18.56
CA LEU A 62 8.93 -3.40 -18.35
C LEU A 62 10.17 -3.19 -19.23
N ALA A 63 10.00 -2.75 -20.48
CA ALA A 63 11.13 -2.45 -21.37
C ALA A 63 12.03 -1.32 -20.84
N HIS A 64 11.50 -0.41 -20.01
CA HIS A 64 12.25 0.68 -19.39
C HIS A 64 12.65 0.39 -17.94
N ALA A 65 12.18 -0.71 -17.37
CA ALA A 65 12.50 -1.09 -16.01
C ALA A 65 13.99 -1.44 -15.88
N ARG A 66 14.61 -1.00 -14.79
CA ARG A 66 15.96 -1.49 -14.44
C ARG A 66 15.88 -3.00 -14.21
N PRO A 67 16.95 -3.76 -14.53
CA PRO A 67 17.01 -5.18 -14.19
C PRO A 67 16.68 -5.37 -12.71
N HIS A 68 15.60 -6.10 -12.45
CA HIS A 68 15.22 -6.48 -11.11
C HIS A 68 15.73 -7.90 -10.88
N GLU A 69 16.55 -8.13 -9.86
CA GLU A 69 16.93 -9.48 -9.44
C GLU A 69 15.69 -10.14 -8.79
N GLN A 70 14.86 -10.82 -9.57
CA GLN A 70 13.90 -11.79 -9.03
C GLN A 70 14.16 -13.18 -9.60
N ARG A 71 15.04 -13.91 -8.92
CA ARG A 71 14.80 -15.32 -8.62
C ARG A 71 14.76 -15.47 -7.11
N ARG A 72 13.55 -15.61 -6.58
CA ARG A 72 13.34 -16.39 -5.36
C ARG A 72 12.32 -17.46 -5.75
N GLU A 73 12.85 -18.60 -6.19
CA GLU A 73 12.08 -19.85 -6.14
C GLU A 73 11.73 -20.08 -4.67
N ILE A 74 10.45 -20.30 -4.41
CA ILE A 74 9.91 -20.67 -3.10
C ILE A 74 9.91 -22.20 -3.02
#